data_AF-A0A6P0P0A4-F1
#
_entry.id   AF-A0A6P0P0A4-F1
#
_cell.length_a   1.000
_cell.length_b   1.000
_cell.length_c   1.000
_cell.angle_alpha   90.00
_cell.angle_beta   90.00
_cell.angle_gamma   90.00
#
_symmetry.space_group_name_H-M   'P 1'
#
loop_
_entity.id
_entity.type
_entity.pdbx_description
1 polymer ?
#
loop_
_entity_poly.entity_id
_entity_poly.type
_entity_poly.pdbx_seq_one_letter_code
_entity_poly.pdbx_strand_id
1 'polypeptide(L)'
;MRDLGYDFYWYDQYCNNLFARGFETQEYPENNYDFITSFELFEHFANPLNEIENILNLSSNVLFSTRLLPSNNPQPHEWWYYSLEEGQHICFYTSKSLSILAEKFNLNLYSNDYSLHLLTRKQLEITSDFWETIPITEPAIKNKHSLLDQDYLKIIGRRATSPLSSNSY
;
A
#
# COMPACT_ATOMS: atom_id res chain seq x y z
N MET A 1 -10.24 2.97 -0.58
CA MET A 1 -10.71 1.57 -0.34
C MET A 1 -11.99 1.52 0.48
N ARG A 2 -12.03 2.00 1.73
CA ARG A 2 -13.28 2.02 2.52
C ARG A 2 -14.44 2.79 1.86
N ASP A 3 -14.14 3.92 1.20
CA ASP A 3 -15.16 4.74 0.51
C ASP A 3 -15.80 3.98 -0.65
N LEU A 4 -15.12 2.95 -1.17
CA LEU A 4 -15.65 2.00 -2.16
C LEU A 4 -16.41 0.83 -1.50
N GLY A 5 -16.36 0.70 -0.18
CA GLY A 5 -17.02 -0.35 0.61
C GLY A 5 -16.23 -1.64 0.75
N TYR A 6 -14.94 -1.62 0.44
CA TYR A 6 -14.05 -2.73 0.78
C TYR A 6 -13.87 -2.82 2.29
N ASP A 7 -13.83 -4.05 2.81
CA ASP A 7 -13.43 -4.36 4.18
C ASP A 7 -11.91 -4.18 4.29
N PHE A 8 -11.50 -2.94 4.54
CA PHE A 8 -10.13 -2.49 4.33
C PHE A 8 -9.67 -1.62 5.48
N TYR A 9 -8.60 -2.07 6.14
CA TYR A 9 -8.10 -1.48 7.37
C TYR A 9 -6.78 -0.76 7.12
N TRP A 10 -6.50 0.22 7.97
CA TRP A 10 -5.30 1.03 7.95
C TRP A 10 -4.39 0.67 9.11
N TYR A 11 -3.09 0.69 8.85
CA TYR A 11 -2.06 0.51 9.84
C TYR A 11 -0.89 1.46 9.55
N ASP A 12 -0.45 2.18 10.59
CA ASP A 12 0.79 2.94 10.61
C ASP A 12 1.31 2.92 12.05
N GLN A 13 2.56 2.50 12.23
CA GLN A 13 3.17 2.37 13.55
C GLN A 13 3.44 3.73 14.21
N TYR A 14 3.64 4.77 13.43
CA TYR A 14 4.17 6.06 13.88
C TYR A 14 3.13 7.18 13.82
N CYS A 15 2.06 6.99 13.05
CA CYS A 15 0.99 7.97 12.91
C CYS A 15 -0.28 7.55 13.65
N ASN A 16 -1.08 8.53 14.09
CA ASN A 16 -2.44 8.27 14.55
C ASN A 16 -3.40 8.41 13.36
N ASN A 17 -4.38 7.52 13.27
CA ASN A 17 -5.41 7.61 12.25
C ASN A 17 -6.38 8.75 12.54
N LEU A 18 -6.24 9.88 11.86
CA LEU A 18 -7.14 11.02 12.07
C LEU A 18 -8.41 10.91 11.22
N PHE A 19 -8.28 10.43 9.98
CA PHE A 19 -9.35 10.47 8.99
C PHE A 19 -10.16 9.17 8.93
N ALA A 20 -9.54 8.00 9.07
CA ALA A 20 -10.21 6.71 8.97
C ALA A 20 -10.52 6.05 10.30
N ARG A 21 -10.92 6.84 11.31
CA ARG A 21 -11.20 6.34 12.65
C ARG A 21 -12.21 5.20 12.66
N GLY A 22 -11.87 4.10 13.35
CA GLY A 22 -12.62 2.85 13.39
C GLY A 22 -12.23 1.84 12.31
N PHE A 23 -11.35 2.21 11.37
CA PHE A 23 -10.77 1.32 10.37
C PHE A 23 -9.30 1.03 10.65
N GLU A 24 -8.81 1.26 11.87
CA GLU A 24 -7.51 0.76 12.29
C GLU A 24 -7.56 -0.76 12.44
N THR A 25 -6.43 -1.41 12.20
CA THR A 25 -6.26 -2.83 12.54
C THR A 25 -6.48 -3.02 14.05
N GLN A 26 -7.53 -3.75 14.44
CA GLN A 26 -7.81 -4.04 15.85
C GLN A 26 -7.13 -5.34 16.24
N GLU A 27 -6.04 -5.22 17.01
CA GLU A 27 -5.17 -6.30 17.45
C GLU A 27 -4.43 -6.97 16.24
N TYR A 28 -3.27 -7.59 16.49
CA TYR A 28 -2.47 -8.27 15.47
C TYR A 28 -2.60 -9.80 15.61
N PRO A 29 -3.80 -10.40 15.53
CA PRO A 29 -3.86 -11.85 15.41
C PRO A 29 -3.18 -12.23 14.09
N GLU A 30 -2.23 -13.15 14.17
CA GLU A 30 -1.51 -13.67 13.01
C GLU A 30 -2.50 -14.11 11.92
N ASN A 31 -2.16 -13.79 10.66
CA ASN A 31 -2.81 -14.32 9.46
C ASN A 31 -4.29 -13.94 9.26
N ASN A 32 -4.72 -12.80 9.79
CA ASN A 32 -6.12 -12.36 9.72
C ASN A 32 -6.49 -11.56 8.46
N TYR A 33 -5.55 -11.30 7.54
CA TYR A 33 -5.82 -10.52 6.33
C TYR A 33 -5.60 -11.34 5.06
N ASP A 34 -6.59 -11.29 4.15
CA ASP A 34 -6.48 -11.93 2.83
C ASP A 34 -5.39 -11.31 1.97
N PHE A 35 -5.14 -10.00 2.14
CA PHE A 35 -4.27 -9.22 1.28
C PHE A 35 -3.75 -7.96 1.98
N ILE A 36 -2.50 -7.61 1.75
CA ILE A 36 -1.87 -6.37 2.22
C ILE A 36 -1.48 -5.53 1.02
N THR A 37 -1.74 -4.22 1.12
CA THR A 37 -1.17 -3.24 0.18
C THR A 37 -0.25 -2.28 0.92
N SER A 38 0.95 -2.06 0.40
CA SER A 38 1.96 -1.20 1.01
C SER A 38 2.65 -0.34 -0.06
N PHE A 39 2.34 0.95 -0.12
CA PHE A 39 2.86 1.82 -1.18
C PHE A 39 3.86 2.84 -0.62
N GLU A 40 5.00 2.96 -1.28
CA GLU A 40 6.13 3.83 -0.91
C GLU A 40 6.53 3.65 0.57
N LEU A 41 6.73 2.40 0.98
CA LEU A 41 7.06 2.04 2.38
C LEU A 41 8.38 1.29 2.50
N PHE A 42 8.66 0.38 1.57
CA PHE A 42 9.78 -0.57 1.70
C PHE A 42 11.14 0.14 1.69
N GLU A 43 11.26 1.23 0.93
CA GLU A 43 12.44 2.09 0.86
C GLU A 43 12.78 2.78 2.18
N HIS A 44 11.85 2.83 3.13
CA HIS A 44 12.01 3.46 4.44
C HIS A 44 12.42 2.47 5.54
N PHE A 45 12.51 1.16 5.25
CA PHE A 45 12.84 0.17 6.26
C PHE A 45 14.31 0.21 6.65
N ALA A 46 14.59 0.54 7.92
CA ALA A 46 15.93 0.46 8.49
C ALA A 46 16.40 -0.99 8.67
N ASN A 47 15.48 -1.92 8.97
CA ASN A 47 15.73 -3.35 8.98
C ASN A 47 14.70 -4.11 8.13
N PRO A 48 14.87 -4.14 6.80
CA PRO A 48 13.90 -4.69 5.86
C PRO A 48 13.43 -6.10 6.18
N LEU A 49 14.33 -6.98 6.66
CA LEU A 49 13.97 -8.37 6.93
C LEU A 49 12.96 -8.50 8.05
N ASN A 50 13.17 -7.77 9.15
CA ASN A 50 12.26 -7.79 10.28
C ASN A 50 10.91 -7.17 9.92
N GLU A 51 10.92 -6.04 9.19
CA GLU A 51 9.68 -5.36 8.78
C GLU A 51 8.86 -6.20 7.81
N ILE A 52 9.52 -6.84 6.84
CA ILE A 52 8.86 -7.74 5.90
C ILE A 52 8.31 -8.98 6.63
N GLU A 53 9.05 -9.54 7.59
CA GLU A 53 8.55 -10.66 8.42
C GLU A 53 7.31 -10.26 9.21
N ASN A 54 7.30 -9.07 9.83
CA ASN A 54 6.12 -8.53 10.52
C ASN A 54 4.91 -8.39 9.59
N ILE A 55 5.12 -7.89 8.36
CA ILE A 55 4.06 -7.80 7.34
C ILE A 55 3.57 -9.19 6.95
N LEU A 56 4.48 -10.14 6.74
CA LEU A 56 4.14 -11.51 6.33
C LEU A 56 3.43 -12.32 7.42
N ASN A 57 3.58 -11.94 8.69
CA ASN A 57 2.78 -12.48 9.80
C ASN A 57 1.31 -12.07 9.72
N LEU A 58 0.98 -10.98 9.03
CA LEU A 58 -0.40 -10.51 8.83
C LEU A 58 -1.04 -11.14 7.59
N SER A 59 -0.27 -11.30 6.51
CA SER A 59 -0.71 -11.99 5.30
C SER A 59 0.48 -12.42 4.45
N SER A 60 0.34 -13.58 3.80
CA SER A 60 1.30 -14.01 2.78
C SER A 60 1.04 -13.43 1.39
N ASN A 61 0.01 -12.58 1.20
CA ASN A 61 -0.26 -11.89 -0.07
C ASN A 61 -0.02 -10.39 0.11
N VAL A 62 1.11 -9.91 -0.39
CA VAL A 62 1.56 -8.53 -0.20
C VAL A 62 1.82 -7.88 -1.54
N LEU A 63 0.95 -6.95 -1.93
CA LEU A 63 1.21 -6.04 -3.04
C LEU A 63 1.89 -4.79 -2.50
N PHE A 64 3.04 -4.44 -3.03
CA PHE A 64 3.77 -3.28 -2.57
C PHE A 64 4.40 -2.48 -3.70
N SER A 65 4.60 -1.19 -3.45
CA SER A 65 5.44 -0.35 -4.31
C SER A 65 6.76 0.00 -3.65
N THR A 66 7.80 -0.07 -4.48
CA THR A 66 9.12 0.51 -4.24
C THR A 66 9.88 0.48 -5.55
N ARG A 67 10.63 1.53 -5.90
CA ARG A 67 11.38 1.51 -7.15
C ARG A 67 12.58 0.59 -7.07
N LEU A 68 12.74 -0.18 -8.15
CA LEU A 68 13.96 -0.94 -8.34
C LEU A 68 15.14 -0.02 -8.66
N LEU A 69 16.27 -0.30 -8.02
CA LEU A 69 17.56 0.27 -8.35
C LEU A 69 17.88 -0.04 -9.82
N PRO A 70 18.08 0.98 -10.66
CA PRO A 70 18.41 0.78 -12.07
C PRO A 70 19.71 -0.03 -12.24
N SER A 71 19.76 -0.83 -13.30
CA SER A 71 20.90 -1.73 -13.56
C SER A 71 22.23 -1.00 -13.80
N ASN A 72 22.19 0.27 -14.22
CA ASN A 72 23.37 1.12 -14.35
C ASN A 72 23.91 1.61 -12.99
N ASN A 73 23.23 1.33 -11.87
CA ASN A 73 23.60 1.72 -10.51
C ASN A 73 24.00 3.20 -10.43
N PRO A 74 23.05 4.12 -10.64
CA PRO A 74 23.31 5.55 -10.75
C PRO A 74 23.97 6.10 -9.47
N GLN A 75 24.81 7.11 -9.63
CA GLN A 75 25.39 7.85 -8.50
C GLN A 75 24.29 8.62 -7.74
N PRO A 76 24.54 9.04 -6.48
CA PRO A 76 23.52 9.69 -5.64
C PRO A 76 22.76 10.87 -6.27
N HIS A 77 23.39 11.63 -7.17
CA HIS A 77 22.75 12.78 -7.84
C HIS A 77 22.17 12.46 -9.23
N GLU A 78 22.27 11.21 -9.68
CA GLU A 78 21.84 10.76 -11.00
C GLU A 78 20.48 10.06 -10.97
N TRP A 79 19.94 9.79 -9.78
CA TRP A 79 18.64 9.15 -9.61
C TRP A 79 17.84 9.81 -8.49
N TRP A 80 16.73 10.44 -8.90
CA TRP A 80 15.85 11.20 -8.01
C TRP A 80 15.28 10.37 -6.85
N TYR A 81 15.15 9.05 -7.03
CA TYR A 81 14.57 8.17 -6.02
C TYR A 81 15.50 7.96 -4.81
N TYR A 82 16.76 8.37 -4.87
CA TYR A 82 17.59 8.44 -3.67
C TYR A 82 17.11 9.52 -2.68
N SER A 83 16.34 10.52 -3.15
CA SER A 83 15.77 11.62 -2.35
C SER A 83 16.73 12.16 -1.26
N LEU A 84 17.95 12.55 -1.66
CA LEU A 84 19.02 12.93 -0.72
C LEU A 84 18.67 14.10 0.19
N GLU A 85 17.75 14.98 -0.23
CA GLU A 85 17.32 16.14 0.55
C GLU A 85 16.43 15.75 1.73
N GLU A 86 15.58 14.73 1.54
CA GLU A 86 14.67 14.24 2.57
C GLU A 86 15.32 13.15 3.42
N GLY A 87 16.25 12.38 2.82
CA GLY A 87 17.03 11.34 3.50
C GLY A 87 16.19 10.16 4.00
N GLN A 88 14.95 10.03 3.54
CA GLN A 88 14.02 9.00 4.03
C GLN A 88 14.14 7.68 3.29
N HIS A 89 14.61 7.69 2.03
CA HIS A 89 14.83 6.47 1.24
C HIS A 89 16.20 5.89 1.62
N ILE A 90 16.18 4.87 2.47
CA ILE A 90 17.37 4.27 3.08
C ILE A 90 17.60 2.81 2.68
N CYS A 91 16.61 2.19 2.01
CA CYS A 91 16.71 0.86 1.45
C CYS A 91 16.36 0.86 -0.04
N PHE A 92 17.13 0.14 -0.86
CA PHE A 92 16.92 0.05 -2.30
C PHE A 92 17.02 -1.40 -2.75
N TYR A 93 16.10 -1.81 -3.62
CA TYR A 93 15.96 -3.18 -4.06
C TYR A 93 16.29 -3.32 -5.53
N THR A 94 16.91 -4.43 -5.91
CA THR A 94 16.99 -4.89 -7.31
C THR A 94 15.99 -6.02 -7.52
N SER A 95 15.66 -6.38 -8.77
CA SER A 95 14.86 -7.59 -9.03
C SER A 95 15.47 -8.81 -8.34
N LYS A 96 16.81 -8.93 -8.36
CA LYS A 96 17.52 -10.05 -7.72
C LYS A 96 17.36 -10.06 -6.20
N SER A 97 17.45 -8.91 -5.52
CA SER A 97 17.25 -8.88 -4.07
C SER A 97 15.81 -9.22 -3.69
N LEU A 98 14.82 -8.77 -4.46
CA LEU A 98 13.42 -9.17 -4.24
C LEU A 98 13.22 -10.67 -4.47
N SER A 99 13.84 -11.27 -5.49
CA SER A 99 13.78 -12.73 -5.69
C SER A 99 14.37 -13.49 -4.51
N ILE A 100 15.51 -13.04 -3.96
CA ILE A 100 16.13 -13.65 -2.77
C ILE A 100 15.21 -13.54 -1.55
N LEU A 101 14.53 -12.40 -1.37
CA LEU A 101 13.54 -12.23 -0.30
C LEU A 101 12.37 -13.21 -0.47
N ALA A 102 11.82 -13.32 -1.69
CA ALA A 102 10.75 -14.26 -1.98
C ALA A 102 11.15 -15.71 -1.69
N GLU A 103 12.34 -16.12 -2.15
CA GLU A 103 12.91 -17.44 -1.85
C GLU A 103 13.06 -17.67 -0.33
N LYS A 104 13.60 -16.70 0.41
CA LYS A 104 13.79 -16.79 1.87
C LYS A 104 12.48 -17.07 2.61
N PHE A 105 11.38 -16.47 2.17
CA PHE A 105 10.07 -16.61 2.80
C PHE A 105 9.18 -17.69 2.14
N ASN A 106 9.71 -18.47 1.19
CA ASN A 106 8.97 -19.46 0.41
C ASN A 106 7.73 -18.87 -0.30
N LEU A 107 7.93 -17.73 -0.98
CA LEU A 107 6.92 -17.00 -1.73
C LEU A 107 7.33 -16.91 -3.21
N ASN A 108 6.34 -16.73 -4.07
CA ASN A 108 6.52 -16.31 -5.45
C ASN A 108 6.61 -14.79 -5.52
N LEU A 109 7.45 -14.28 -6.41
CA LEU A 109 7.54 -12.86 -6.76
C LEU A 109 6.94 -12.63 -8.14
N TYR A 110 6.03 -11.67 -8.24
CA TYR A 110 5.56 -11.10 -9.49
C TYR A 110 5.86 -9.60 -9.48
N SER A 111 6.49 -9.09 -10.53
CA SER A 111 6.92 -7.69 -10.61
C SER A 111 6.65 -7.12 -11.99
N ASN A 112 6.38 -5.82 -12.07
CA ASN A 112 6.40 -5.08 -13.33
C ASN A 112 7.81 -4.59 -13.71
N ASP A 113 8.85 -5.11 -13.04
CA ASP A 113 10.26 -4.77 -13.21
C ASP A 113 10.58 -3.27 -13.05
N TYR A 114 9.72 -2.54 -12.34
CA TYR A 114 9.86 -1.10 -12.18
C TYR A 114 9.58 -0.62 -10.76
N SER A 115 8.33 -0.75 -10.30
CA SER A 115 7.93 -0.19 -9.01
C SER A 115 6.79 -0.93 -8.31
N LEU A 116 6.12 -1.87 -8.96
CA LEU A 116 4.98 -2.60 -8.37
C LEU A 116 5.31 -4.09 -8.31
N HIS A 117 5.13 -4.67 -7.14
CA HIS A 117 5.57 -6.01 -6.82
C HIS A 117 4.52 -6.74 -5.98
N LEU A 118 4.39 -8.04 -6.19
CA LEU A 118 3.52 -8.92 -5.43
C LEU A 118 4.32 -10.10 -4.90
N LEU A 119 4.28 -10.29 -3.59
CA LEU A 119 4.71 -11.52 -2.93
C LEU A 119 3.48 -12.36 -2.58
N THR A 120 3.49 -13.63 -2.95
CA THR A 120 2.36 -14.55 -2.65
C THR A 120 2.80 -16.01 -2.62
N ARG A 121 2.13 -16.84 -1.81
CA ARG A 121 2.26 -18.31 -1.89
C ARG A 121 1.56 -18.90 -3.11
N LYS A 122 0.65 -18.16 -3.73
CA LYS A 122 -0.15 -18.64 -4.86
C LYS A 122 0.72 -18.69 -6.11
N GLN A 123 0.61 -19.78 -6.86
CA GLN A 123 1.09 -19.81 -8.24
C GLN A 123 0.03 -19.12 -9.09
N LEU A 124 0.38 -17.96 -9.64
CA LEU A 124 -0.44 -17.20 -10.55
C LEU A 124 0.04 -17.40 -11.99
N GLU A 125 -0.90 -17.61 -12.90
CA GLU A 125 -0.66 -17.63 -14.34
C GLU A 125 -0.72 -16.19 -14.87
N ILE A 126 0.39 -15.46 -14.68
CA ILE A 126 0.50 -14.06 -15.09
C ILE A 126 1.16 -13.99 -16.46
N THR A 127 0.50 -13.38 -17.43
CA THR A 127 1.07 -13.09 -18.75
C THR A 127 1.98 -11.86 -18.70
N SER A 128 2.90 -11.73 -19.67
CA SER A 128 3.86 -10.60 -19.70
C SER A 128 3.18 -9.23 -19.78
N ASP A 129 1.99 -9.16 -20.37
CA ASP A 129 1.17 -7.97 -20.52
C ASP A 129 0.20 -7.74 -19.34
N PHE A 130 0.18 -8.60 -18.32
CA PHE A 130 -0.73 -8.47 -17.18
C PHE A 130 -0.68 -7.08 -16.55
N TRP A 131 0.52 -6.53 -16.34
CA TRP A 131 0.72 -5.22 -15.71
C TRP A 131 0.24 -4.05 -16.58
N GLU A 132 0.27 -4.24 -17.91
CA GLU A 132 -0.20 -3.25 -18.89
C GLU A 132 -1.70 -3.33 -19.12
N THR A 133 -2.26 -4.53 -18.89
CA THR A 133 -3.67 -4.86 -19.14
C THR A 133 -4.52 -4.83 -17.88
N ILE A 134 -3.96 -4.52 -16.69
CA ILE A 134 -4.75 -4.29 -15.46
C ILE A 134 -5.85 -3.30 -15.84
N PRO A 135 -7.11 -3.74 -15.88
CA PRO A 135 -8.16 -2.86 -16.30
C PRO A 135 -8.21 -1.72 -15.29
N ILE A 136 -8.02 -0.48 -15.74
CA ILE A 136 -8.54 0.68 -15.02
C ILE A 136 -10.06 0.64 -15.24
N THR A 137 -10.70 -0.42 -14.75
CA THR A 137 -12.14 -0.45 -14.64
C THR A 137 -12.48 0.51 -13.53
N GLU A 138 -13.24 1.55 -13.85
CA GLU A 138 -13.94 2.28 -12.80
C GLU A 138 -14.67 1.24 -11.95
N PRO A 139 -14.44 1.21 -10.63
CA PRO A 139 -15.19 0.31 -9.77
C PRO A 139 -16.67 0.51 -10.07
N ALA A 140 -17.43 -0.58 -10.21
CA ALA A 140 -18.83 -0.59 -10.67
C ALA A 140 -19.82 0.18 -9.75
N ILE A 141 -19.32 1.00 -8.84
CA ILE A 141 -20.02 1.68 -7.77
C ILE A 141 -20.14 3.15 -8.15
N LYS A 142 -21.14 3.46 -8.97
CA LYS A 142 -21.59 4.82 -9.22
C LYS A 142 -22.39 5.28 -8.01
N ASN A 143 -21.96 6.36 -7.34
CA ASN A 143 -22.65 7.06 -6.22
C ASN A 143 -22.24 6.66 -4.78
N LYS A 144 -20.95 6.67 -4.44
CA LYS A 144 -20.53 6.81 -3.03
C LYS A 144 -19.93 8.19 -2.80
N HIS A 145 -20.44 8.89 -1.78
CA HIS A 145 -19.87 10.15 -1.32
C HIS A 145 -18.53 9.86 -0.61
N SER A 146 -17.51 10.68 -0.87
CA SER A 146 -16.27 10.58 -0.09
C SER A 146 -16.54 10.85 1.38
N LEU A 147 -15.91 10.07 2.25
CA LEU A 147 -16.01 10.24 3.69
C LEU A 147 -15.00 11.28 4.22
N LEU A 148 -14.04 11.72 3.39
CA LEU A 148 -12.95 12.62 3.81
C LEU A 148 -13.46 13.94 4.39
N ASP A 149 -14.45 14.58 3.75
CA ASP A 149 -15.01 15.83 4.26
C ASP A 149 -15.70 15.62 5.61
N GLN A 150 -16.41 14.50 5.77
CA GLN A 150 -17.05 14.17 7.05
C GLN A 150 -16.01 13.92 8.14
N ASP A 151 -14.93 13.24 7.82
CA ASP A 151 -13.88 12.94 8.78
C ASP A 151 -13.07 14.18 9.14
N TYR A 152 -12.78 15.06 8.17
CA TYR A 152 -12.22 16.38 8.42
C TYR A 152 -13.09 17.17 9.41
N LEU A 153 -14.40 17.24 9.17
CA LEU A 153 -15.33 17.94 10.05
C LEU A 153 -15.35 17.33 11.47
N LYS A 154 -15.32 16.01 11.58
CA LYS A 154 -15.21 15.32 12.88
C LYS A 154 -13.87 15.61 13.60
N ILE A 155 -12.76 15.80 12.87
CA ILE A 155 -11.45 16.14 13.45
C ILE A 155 -11.48 17.56 14.03
N ILE A 156 -12.01 18.53 13.28
CA ILE A 156 -12.05 19.95 13.73
C ILE A 156 -13.21 20.29 14.67
N GLY A 157 -13.98 19.28 15.12
CA GLY A 157 -15.08 19.44 16.06
C GLY A 157 -16.34 20.11 15.48
N ARG A 158 -16.46 20.23 14.16
CA ARG A 158 -17.67 20.74 13.50
C ARG A 158 -18.54 19.56 13.11
N ARG A 159 -19.78 19.49 13.60
CA ARG A 159 -20.73 18.51 13.06
C ARG A 159 -21.00 18.86 11.60
N ALA A 160 -20.93 17.87 10.71
CA ALA A 160 -21.44 18.01 9.35
C ALA A 160 -22.89 18.48 9.45
N THR A 161 -23.15 19.73 9.06
CA THR A 161 -24.50 20.23 8.93
C THR A 161 -25.18 19.37 7.87
N SER A 162 -26.20 18.62 8.27
CA SER A 162 -27.03 17.82 7.36
C SER A 162 -27.38 18.64 6.12
N PRO A 163 -27.41 18.04 4.91
CA PRO A 163 -27.89 18.77 3.75
C PRO A 163 -29.29 19.27 4.07
N LEU A 164 -29.48 20.58 3.96
CA LEU A 164 -30.77 21.24 4.13
C LEU A 164 -31.80 20.43 3.35
N SER A 165 -32.76 19.86 4.08
CA SER A 165 -33.99 19.34 3.48
C SER A 165 -34.59 20.49 2.69
N SER A 166 -34.54 20.40 1.36
CA SER A 166 -35.32 21.26 0.48
C SER A 166 -36.79 20.91 0.67
N ASN A 167 -37.41 21.51 1.68
CA ASN A 167 -38.85 21.65 1.75
C ASN A 167 -39.22 22.96 1.06
N SER A 168 -39.84 22.79 -0.11
CA SER A 168 -40.99 23.51 -0.66
C SER A 168 -41.02 25.04 -0.59
N TYR A 169 -41.04 25.66 -1.77
CA TYR A 169 -42.25 26.31 -2.32
C TYR A 169 -42.35 26.02 -3.82
#